data_AF-A0A661JG51-F1
#
_entry.id   AF-A0A661JG51-F1
#
_cell.length_a   1.000
_cell.length_b   1.000
_cell.length_c   1.000
_cell.angle_alpha   90.00
_cell.angle_beta   90.00
_cell.angle_gamma   90.00
#
_symmetry.space_group_name_H-M   'P 1'
#
loop_
_entity.id
_entity.type
_entity.pdbx_description
1 polymer ?
#
loop_
_entity_poly.entity_id
_entity_poly.type
_entity_poly.pdbx_seq_one_letter_code
_entity_poly.pdbx_strand_id
1 'polypeptide(L)' 'MNQDVKKIVLAYSGGLDTSVILAWLKERYGCEVIAYCADIGQAEDLEEVRQKAL' A
#
# COMPACT_ATOMS: atom_id res chain seq x y z
N MET A 1 -1.16 22.98 -14.25
CA MET A 1 -0.86 21.59 -14.65
C MET A 1 -1.57 20.67 -13.67
N ASN A 2 -2.72 20.10 -14.03
CA ASN A 2 -3.24 18.95 -13.30
C ASN A 2 -2.47 17.75 -13.85
N GLN A 3 -1.51 17.22 -13.08
CA GLN A 3 -0.96 15.93 -13.40
C GLN A 3 -1.91 14.89 -12.81
N ASP A 4 -2.65 14.20 -13.69
CA ASP A 4 -3.43 13.03 -13.28
C ASP A 4 -2.45 11.98 -12.73
N VAL A 5 -2.65 11.59 -11.48
CA VAL A 5 -1.82 10.61 -10.80
C VAL A 5 -2.07 9.25 -11.44
N LYS A 6 -1.06 8.71 -12.13
CA LYS A 6 -1.18 7.44 -12.88
C LYS A 6 -0.83 6.21 -12.05
N LYS A 7 0.04 6.37 -11.05
CA LYS A 7 0.58 5.27 -10.24
C LYS A 7 1.04 5.78 -8.88
N ILE A 8 0.78 5.02 -7.83
CA ILE A 8 1.21 5.30 -6.46
C ILE A 8 1.96 4.09 -5.90
N VAL A 9 3.08 4.32 -5.24
CA VAL A 9 3.77 3.31 -4.42
C VAL A 9 3.53 3.67 -2.97
N LEU A 10 2.89 2.78 -2.21
CA LEU A 10 2.56 2.97 -0.80
C LEU A 10 3.52 2.13 0.04
N ALA A 11 4.25 2.76 0.96
CA ALA A 11 4.91 2.04 2.04
C ALA A 11 3.84 1.41 2.94
N TYR A 12 3.77 0.09 2.94
CA TYR A 12 2.69 -0.69 3.52
C TYR A 12 3.23 -1.60 4.62
N SER A 13 2.80 -1.36 5.86
CA SER A 13 3.24 -2.13 7.03
C SER A 13 2.32 -3.31 7.37
N GLY A 14 1.17 -3.45 6.70
CA GLY A 14 0.15 -4.44 7.08
C GLY A 14 -0.75 -4.00 8.25
N GLY A 15 -0.49 -2.82 8.82
CA GLY A 15 -1.33 -2.23 9.87
C GLY A 15 -2.68 -1.73 9.35
N LEU A 16 -3.60 -1.43 10.28
CA LEU A 16 -4.93 -0.90 9.96
C LEU A 16 -4.83 0.39 9.15
N ASP A 17 -4.00 1.33 9.59
CA ASP A 17 -3.88 2.65 8.95
C ASP A 17 -3.44 2.53 7.48
N THR A 18 -2.38 1.76 7.22
CA THR A 18 -1.88 1.55 5.85
C THR A 18 -2.86 0.75 4.98
N SER A 19 -3.69 -0.11 5.59
CA SER A 19 -4.75 -0.86 4.89
C SER A 19 -5.91 0.03 4.47
N VAL A 20 -6.34 0.92 5.36
CA VAL A 20 -7.37 1.93 5.03
C VAL A 20 -6.85 2.90 3.97
N ILE A 21 -5.59 3.35 4.08
CA ILE A 21 -4.96 4.21 3.08
C ILE A 21 -4.88 3.53 1.72
N LEU A 22 -4.51 2.25 1.66
CA LEU A 22 -4.46 1.48 0.42
C LEU A 22 -5.82 1.47 -0.29
N ALA A 23 -6.90 1.18 0.44
CA ALA A 23 -8.26 1.22 -0.11
C ALA A 23 -8.65 2.64 -0.56
N TRP A 24 -8.38 3.65 0.27
CA TRP A 24 -8.70 5.03 -0.04
C TRP A 24 -7.97 5.56 -1.28
N LEU A 25 -6.69 5.22 -1.46
CA LEU A 25 -5.93 5.64 -2.64
C LEU A 25 -6.48 5.03 -3.93
N LYS A 26 -6.89 3.75 -3.89
CA LYS A 26 -7.56 3.08 -5.02
C LYS A 26 -8.86 3.81 -5.39
N GLU A 27 -9.71 4.13 -4.42
CA GLU A 27 -10.99 4.84 -4.64
C GLU A 27 -10.80 6.29 -5.09
N ARG A 28 -9.91 7.03 -4.42
CA ARG A 28 -9.76 8.48 -4.61
C ARG A 28 -9.10 8.85 -5.93
N TYR A 29 -8.14 8.03 -6.38
CA TYR A 29 -7.32 8.32 -7.55
C TYR A 29 -7.63 7.42 -8.75
N GLY A 30 -8.29 6.26 -8.55
CA GLY A 30 -8.65 5.36 -9.64
C GLY A 30 -7.44 4.88 -10.45
N CYS A 31 -6.28 4.79 -9.80
CA CYS A 31 -5.00 4.50 -10.44
C CYS A 31 -4.33 3.26 -9.83
N GLU A 32 -3.26 2.77 -10.46
CA GLU A 32 -2.52 1.63 -9.96
C GLU A 32 -1.83 1.98 -8.62
N VAL A 33 -2.12 1.21 -7.56
CA VAL A 33 -1.47 1.36 -6.25
C VAL A 33 -0.66 0.11 -5.94
N ILE A 34 0.64 0.29 -5.75
CA ILE A 34 1.59 -0.79 -5.43
C ILE A 34 1.92 -0.69 -3.94
N ALA A 35 1.60 -1.71 -3.16
CA ALA A 35 2.03 -1.84 -1.78
C ALA A 35 3.49 -2.33 -1.74
N TYR A 36 4.35 -1.60 -1.05
CA TYR A 36 5.74 -1.96 -0.80
C TYR A 36 5.95 -2.18 0.69
N CYS A 37 6.34 -3.40 1.06
CA CYS A 37 6.78 -3.74 2.39
C CYS A 37 8.27 -4.11 2.34
N ALA A 38 9.04 -3.61 3.31
CA ALA A 38 10.48 -3.87 3.42
C ALA A 38 10.77 -4.64 4.70
N ASP A 39 11.56 -5.70 4.57
CA ASP A 39 12.21 -6.33 5.72
C ASP A 39 13.45 -5.53 6.10
N ILE A 40 13.43 -5.00 7.32
CA ILE A 40 14.53 -4.28 7.97
C ILE A 40 14.82 -4.87 9.36
N GLY A 41 14.39 -6.11 9.63
CA GLY A 41 14.62 -6.81 10.90
C GLY A 41 13.46 -6.70 11.91
N GLN A 42 12.22 -6.47 11.45
CA GLN A 42 11.04 -6.40 12.32
C GLN A 42 10.57 -7.76 12.87
N ALA A 43 11.07 -8.87 12.30
CA ALA A 43 10.66 -10.25 12.63
C ALA A 43 9.14 -10.52 12.45
N GLU A 44 8.47 -9.78 11.58
CA GLU A 44 7.06 -9.96 11.21
C GLU A 44 6.91 -10.95 10.04
N ASP A 45 5.71 -11.55 9.90
CA ASP A 45 5.39 -12.41 8.77
C ASP A 45 5.01 -11.57 7.54
N LEU A 46 5.97 -11.39 6.63
CA LEU A 46 5.79 -10.64 5.39
C LEU A 46 4.78 -11.27 4.43
N GLU A 47 4.54 -12.59 4.53
CA GLU A 47 3.50 -13.24 3.72
C GLU A 47 2.12 -12.84 4.24
N GLU A 48 1.91 -12.77 5.55
CA GLU A 48 0.66 -12.25 6.12
C GLU A 48 0.41 -10.79 5.68
N VAL A 49 1.44 -9.95 5.74
CA VAL A 49 1.36 -8.55 5.28
C VAL A 49 1.00 -8.49 3.79
N ARG A 50 1.62 -9.33 2.95
CA ARG A 50 1.29 -9.43 1.52
C ARG A 50 -0.17 -9.84 1.30
N GLN A 51 -0.67 -10.84 2.03
CA GLN A 51 -2.06 -11.30 1.89
C GLN A 51 -3.06 -10.20 2.26
N LYS A 52 -2.76 -9.36 3.26
CA LYS A 52 -3.61 -8.20 3.63
C LYS A 52 -3.67 -7.11 2.56
N ALA A 53 -2.69 -7.05 1.67
CA ALA A 53 -2.60 -6.02 0.62
C ALA A 53 -3.35 -6.38 -0.68
N LEU A 54 -3.67 -7.66 -0.88
CA LEU A 54 -4.36 -8.19 -2.07
C LEU A 54 -5.88 -7.93 -2.00
#